data_AF-A0A8J8P768-F1
#
_entry.id   AF-A0A8J8P768-F1
#
_cell.length_a   1.000
_cell.length_b   1.000
_cell.length_c   1.000
_cell.angle_alpha   90.00
_cell.angle_beta   90.00
_cell.angle_gamma   90.00
#
_symmetry.space_group_name_H-M   'P 1'
#
loop_
_entity.id
_entity.type
_entity.pdbx_description
1 polymer ?
#
loop_
_entity_poly.entity_id
_entity_poly.type
_entity_poly.pdbx_seq_one_letter_code
_entity_poly.pdbx_strand_id
1 'polypeptide(L)'
;MLSLVPVYAPGLAQPLQSLLLSLIQLDLLMTDQWLPQLCYNEEELVEWDAPLSECFEIGGYQSKQTIINAGSVLVYAIVMANAFIVLGVLKGLRKRSRVLQRMHEKLDGQMKWNTVIRFIMQQYSALILAASINMYQEFNSTDPNGFISSSIISWISLASLVPIFVVFARILRQNPISDRCSTLTEGLNTSNWVGKHWKIAFLVRQFSMISILVFLRDHPSLQLVSLHTSQLFLQSLILLYNPLQNNLENRMCLFNECMVSLYLYFLQVLCLLNDEDTSGVALGWCLLCTLLLSIFVNLAKTFYLIVIELMRKRAGRVKIYHQTMDSKAKQDVTRDCSQGEIQVPQASMSEIDAQQAPKQGIIRPNIKERGELQARDEGSKENQLVMLQQRLQISRNNQKQLLQKEIARLV
;
A
#
# COMPACT_ATOMS: atom_id res chain seq x y z
N MET A 1 -0.73 -3.48 9.98
CA MET A 1 -0.46 -2.95 8.63
C MET A 1 1.01 -3.16 8.28
N LEU A 2 1.39 -4.39 7.95
CA LEU A 2 2.66 -4.64 7.25
C LEU A 2 2.44 -4.22 5.79
N SER A 3 2.81 -2.99 5.44
CA SER A 3 2.99 -2.64 4.04
C SER A 3 4.24 -3.37 3.58
N LEU A 4 4.07 -4.51 2.92
CA LEU A 4 5.13 -5.08 2.12
C LEU A 4 5.59 -3.98 1.16
N VAL A 5 6.86 -3.63 1.31
CA VAL A 5 7.62 -2.69 0.49
C VAL A 5 7.23 -2.95 -0.97
N PRO A 6 6.69 -1.96 -1.71
CA PRO A 6 6.68 -2.06 -3.16
C PRO A 6 8.15 -2.09 -3.56
N VAL A 7 8.64 -3.22 -4.05
CA VAL A 7 9.94 -3.28 -4.73
C VAL A 7 9.69 -2.49 -6.02
N TYR A 8 10.11 -1.22 -6.03
CA TYR A 8 9.63 -0.21 -6.96
C TYR A 8 10.15 -0.33 -8.40
N ALA A 9 10.77 -1.44 -8.81
CA ALA A 9 11.10 -1.66 -10.21
C ALA A 9 11.12 -3.16 -10.58
N PRO A 10 10.48 -3.57 -11.69
CA PRO A 10 10.76 -4.87 -12.30
C PRO A 10 12.22 -4.99 -12.78
N GLY A 11 12.85 -3.86 -13.15
CA GLY A 11 14.29 -3.79 -13.44
C GLY A 11 15.20 -4.02 -12.23
N LEU A 12 14.70 -3.98 -10.99
CA LEU A 12 15.49 -4.30 -9.80
C LEU A 12 15.46 -5.79 -9.44
N ALA A 13 14.48 -6.54 -9.93
CA ALA A 13 14.32 -7.92 -9.50
C ALA A 13 15.35 -8.86 -10.13
N GLN A 14 15.83 -8.57 -11.35
CA GLN A 14 16.91 -9.33 -11.98
C GLN A 14 18.29 -9.01 -11.36
N PRO A 15 18.67 -7.73 -11.13
CA PRO A 15 19.85 -7.37 -10.36
C PRO A 15 19.77 -7.81 -8.89
N LEU A 16 18.59 -7.80 -8.27
CA LEU A 16 18.43 -8.29 -6.89
C LEU A 16 18.40 -9.81 -6.83
N GLN A 17 17.90 -10.51 -7.86
CA GLN A 17 17.98 -11.96 -8.00
C GLN A 17 19.41 -12.40 -8.29
N SER A 18 20.13 -11.71 -9.18
CA SER A 18 21.56 -11.95 -9.39
C SER A 18 22.32 -11.63 -8.11
N LEU A 19 22.09 -10.48 -7.47
CA LEU A 19 22.71 -10.12 -6.19
C LEU A 19 22.33 -11.06 -5.03
N LEU A 20 21.12 -11.64 -5.00
CA LEU A 20 20.72 -12.68 -4.05
C LEU A 20 21.40 -14.02 -4.37
N LEU A 21 21.49 -14.41 -5.64
CA LEU A 21 22.24 -15.60 -6.08
C LEU A 21 23.72 -15.46 -5.76
N SER A 22 24.31 -14.30 -6.06
CA SER A 22 25.64 -13.85 -5.67
C SER A 22 25.83 -13.87 -4.15
N LEU A 23 24.92 -13.29 -3.36
CA LEU A 23 24.94 -13.34 -1.89
C LEU A 23 24.85 -14.77 -1.35
N ILE A 24 23.98 -15.60 -1.93
CA ILE A 24 23.80 -17.01 -1.57
C ILE A 24 25.03 -17.84 -1.96
N GLN A 25 25.71 -17.47 -3.04
CA GLN A 25 26.98 -18.05 -3.50
C GLN A 25 28.20 -17.43 -2.81
N LEU A 26 28.02 -16.45 -1.90
CA LEU A 26 29.08 -15.64 -1.28
C LEU A 26 29.99 -14.93 -2.30
N ASP A 27 29.48 -14.71 -3.50
CA ASP A 27 30.14 -14.08 -4.64
C ASP A 27 29.61 -12.65 -4.82
N LEU A 28 29.77 -11.85 -3.76
CA LEU A 28 29.13 -10.55 -3.57
C LEU A 28 29.52 -9.47 -4.59
N LEU A 29 30.53 -9.75 -5.43
CA LEU A 29 31.09 -8.84 -6.42
C LEU A 29 31.46 -9.63 -7.69
N MET A 30 30.45 -10.10 -8.42
CA MET A 30 30.55 -10.38 -9.86
C MET A 30 30.75 -9.08 -10.68
N THR A 31 31.34 -8.04 -10.09
CA THR A 31 31.82 -6.86 -10.82
C THR A 31 32.71 -7.32 -11.96
N ASP A 32 33.55 -8.33 -11.79
CA ASP A 32 34.48 -8.72 -12.85
C ASP A 32 33.81 -9.38 -14.08
N GLN A 33 32.53 -9.78 -13.99
CA GLN A 33 31.75 -10.27 -15.13
C GLN A 33 30.77 -9.25 -15.70
N TRP A 34 30.23 -8.36 -14.85
CA TRP A 34 29.30 -7.31 -15.27
C TRP A 34 30.00 -6.04 -15.71
N LEU A 35 31.14 -5.73 -15.09
CA LEU A 35 31.95 -4.56 -15.38
C LEU A 35 32.55 -4.64 -16.79
N PRO A 36 33.03 -5.77 -17.34
CA PRO A 36 33.43 -5.84 -18.75
C PRO A 36 32.23 -5.83 -19.74
N GLN A 37 31.00 -6.04 -19.27
CA GLN A 37 29.78 -5.92 -20.09
C GLN A 37 29.19 -4.50 -20.04
N LEU A 38 29.46 -3.75 -18.98
CA LEU A 38 29.12 -2.34 -18.80
C LEU A 38 30.23 -1.39 -19.29
N CYS A 39 31.48 -1.78 -19.09
CA CYS A 39 32.69 -1.23 -19.69
C CYS A 39 32.97 -2.11 -20.91
N TYR A 40 32.26 -1.81 -21.99
CA TYR A 40 32.39 -2.49 -23.27
C TYR A 40 33.85 -2.50 -23.74
N ASN A 41 34.25 -3.52 -24.50
CA ASN A 41 35.60 -3.64 -25.07
C ASN A 41 36.01 -2.34 -25.78
N GLU A 42 37.15 -1.76 -25.37
CA GLU A 42 37.74 -0.51 -25.91
C GLU A 42 37.94 -0.48 -27.44
N GLU A 43 37.82 -1.63 -28.12
CA GLU A 43 38.09 -1.75 -29.56
C GLU A 43 36.85 -1.58 -30.46
N GLU A 44 35.63 -1.61 -29.92
CA GLU A 44 34.39 -1.27 -30.64
C GLU A 44 33.78 0.00 -30.04
N LEU A 45 34.31 1.15 -30.46
CA LEU A 45 33.76 2.47 -30.16
C LEU A 45 32.28 2.53 -30.57
N VAL A 46 31.40 2.34 -29.60
CA VAL A 46 29.97 2.65 -29.69
C VAL A 46 29.86 4.17 -29.83
N GLU A 47 29.17 4.64 -30.89
CA GLU A 47 28.91 6.06 -31.09
C GLU A 47 28.10 6.63 -29.90
N TRP A 48 28.55 7.79 -29.39
CA TRP A 48 28.09 8.52 -28.20
C TRP A 48 26.62 8.97 -28.20
N ASP A 49 25.87 8.63 -29.24
CA ASP A 49 24.41 8.78 -29.31
C ASP A 49 23.67 7.51 -28.86
N ALA A 50 24.39 6.57 -28.22
CA ALA A 50 23.86 5.35 -27.65
C ALA A 50 22.71 5.66 -26.67
N PRO A 51 21.48 5.27 -27.01
CA PRO A 51 20.31 5.65 -26.27
C PRO A 51 20.11 4.78 -25.02
N LEU A 52 19.50 5.34 -23.98
CA LEU A 52 19.33 4.67 -22.68
C LEU A 52 18.62 3.30 -22.77
N SER A 53 17.87 3.05 -23.84
CA SER A 53 17.24 1.76 -24.09
C SER A 53 18.24 0.62 -24.30
N GLU A 54 19.47 0.90 -24.76
CA GLU A 54 20.51 -0.11 -25.01
C GLU A 54 20.97 -0.81 -23.73
N CYS A 55 20.99 -0.10 -22.60
CA CYS A 55 21.26 -0.71 -21.31
C CYS A 55 20.25 -1.83 -20.97
N PHE A 56 19.01 -1.74 -21.46
CA PHE A 56 18.01 -2.79 -21.28
C PHE A 56 18.24 -3.97 -22.23
N GLU A 57 18.76 -3.72 -23.43
CA GLU A 57 19.14 -4.77 -24.38
C GLU A 57 20.24 -5.64 -23.78
N ILE A 58 21.30 -5.01 -23.26
CA ILE A 58 22.38 -5.67 -22.52
C ILE A 58 21.85 -6.43 -21.30
N GLY A 59 20.85 -5.86 -20.61
CA GLY A 59 20.14 -6.51 -19.50
C GLY A 59 19.28 -7.73 -19.90
N GLY A 60 19.22 -8.09 -21.19
CA GLY A 60 18.49 -9.25 -21.69
C GLY A 60 17.03 -8.99 -22.07
N TYR A 61 16.55 -7.74 -21.97
CA TYR A 61 15.16 -7.38 -22.35
C TYR A 61 14.88 -7.59 -23.84
N GLN A 62 15.93 -7.57 -24.68
CA GLN A 62 15.90 -7.91 -26.11
C GLN A 62 15.63 -9.40 -26.38
N SER A 63 15.83 -10.29 -25.39
CA SER A 63 15.64 -11.70 -25.65
C SER A 63 14.17 -11.97 -26.01
N LYS A 64 13.93 -12.53 -27.20
CA LYS A 64 12.62 -13.07 -27.64
C LYS A 64 12.06 -14.12 -26.66
N GLN A 65 12.89 -14.56 -25.71
CA GLN A 65 12.53 -15.41 -24.60
C GLN A 65 11.97 -14.58 -23.44
N THR A 66 10.76 -14.04 -23.64
CA THR A 66 9.99 -13.32 -22.60
C THR A 66 9.91 -14.10 -21.28
N ILE A 67 10.01 -15.44 -21.34
CA ILE A 67 10.05 -16.35 -20.19
C ILE A 67 11.33 -16.17 -19.34
N ILE A 68 12.49 -15.89 -19.94
CA ILE A 68 13.74 -15.61 -19.20
C ILE A 68 13.66 -14.25 -18.50
N ASN A 69 13.12 -13.24 -19.18
CA ASN A 69 12.88 -11.92 -18.59
C ASN A 69 11.82 -11.97 -17.49
N ALA A 70 10.95 -12.98 -17.54
CA ALA A 70 10.04 -13.34 -16.47
C ALA A 70 10.71 -14.12 -15.32
N GLY A 71 12.03 -14.30 -15.28
CA GLY A 71 12.72 -14.97 -14.17
C GLY A 71 12.39 -14.35 -12.81
N SER A 72 12.30 -13.01 -12.76
CA SER A 72 11.82 -12.28 -11.59
C SER A 72 10.33 -12.52 -11.28
N VAL A 73 9.49 -12.63 -12.31
CA VAL A 73 8.08 -13.02 -12.20
C VAL A 73 7.98 -14.40 -11.56
N LEU A 74 8.80 -15.36 -12.01
CA LEU A 74 8.82 -16.74 -11.53
C LEU A 74 9.24 -16.79 -10.06
N VAL A 75 10.34 -16.13 -9.69
CA VAL A 75 10.79 -16.07 -8.29
C VAL A 75 9.70 -15.48 -7.40
N TYR A 76 9.07 -14.39 -7.83
CA TYR A 76 8.00 -13.78 -7.06
C TYR A 76 6.74 -14.66 -7.02
N ALA A 77 6.40 -15.34 -8.11
CA ALA A 77 5.31 -16.31 -8.16
C ALA A 77 5.56 -17.49 -7.21
N ILE A 78 6.80 -17.98 -7.11
CA ILE A 78 7.22 -19.00 -6.15
C ILE A 78 7.07 -18.48 -4.72
N VAL A 79 7.55 -17.27 -4.41
CA VAL A 79 7.37 -16.63 -3.10
C VAL A 79 5.88 -16.51 -2.75
N MET A 80 5.05 -16.10 -3.71
CA MET A 80 3.60 -16.02 -3.55
C MET A 80 2.95 -17.38 -3.33
N ALA A 81 3.33 -18.39 -4.10
CA ALA A 81 2.87 -19.77 -3.94
C ALA A 81 3.21 -20.30 -2.55
N ASN A 82 4.46 -20.12 -2.10
CA ASN A 82 4.91 -20.47 -0.76
C ASN A 82 4.11 -19.73 0.32
N ALA A 83 3.83 -18.44 0.14
CA ALA A 83 3.01 -17.69 1.08
C ALA A 83 1.56 -18.22 1.15
N PHE A 84 0.98 -18.63 0.01
CA PHE A 84 -0.33 -19.29 -0.03
C PHE A 84 -0.31 -20.68 0.63
N ILE A 85 0.76 -21.45 0.47
CA ILE A 85 0.95 -22.72 1.17
C ILE A 85 0.98 -22.49 2.69
N VAL A 86 1.77 -21.52 3.16
CA VAL A 86 1.84 -21.14 4.58
C VAL A 86 0.45 -20.72 5.10
N LEU A 87 -0.29 -19.92 4.33
CA LEU A 87 -1.68 -19.58 4.65
C LEU A 87 -2.59 -20.82 4.74
N GLY A 88 -2.44 -21.77 3.82
CA GLY A 88 -3.16 -23.05 3.82
C GLY A 88 -2.86 -23.89 5.07
N VAL A 89 -1.59 -24.00 5.45
CA VAL A 89 -1.16 -24.68 6.68
C VAL A 89 -1.74 -23.97 7.91
N LEU A 90 -1.62 -22.65 8.00
CA LEU A 90 -2.21 -21.86 9.08
C LEU A 90 -3.72 -22.02 9.17
N LYS A 91 -4.42 -22.14 8.02
CA LYS A 91 -5.86 -22.40 7.97
C LYS A 91 -6.23 -23.75 8.57
N GLY A 92 -5.42 -24.79 8.34
CA GLY A 92 -5.59 -26.09 8.96
C GLY A 92 -5.35 -26.04 10.48
N LEU A 93 -4.28 -25.36 10.89
CA LEU A 93 -3.87 -25.26 12.29
C LEU A 93 -4.71 -24.28 13.13
N ARG A 94 -5.52 -23.41 12.50
CA ARG A 94 -6.32 -22.38 13.21
C ARG A 94 -7.26 -22.96 14.27
N LYS A 95 -7.74 -24.20 14.08
CA LYS A 95 -8.61 -24.88 15.05
C LYS A 95 -7.89 -25.23 16.37
N ARG A 96 -6.56 -25.34 16.33
CA ARG A 96 -5.74 -25.82 17.46
C ARG A 96 -5.31 -24.70 18.41
N SER A 97 -5.23 -23.46 17.95
CA SER A 97 -4.78 -22.32 18.77
C SER A 97 -5.42 -21.00 18.34
N ARG A 98 -5.90 -20.23 19.33
CA ARG A 98 -6.41 -18.86 19.14
C ARG A 98 -5.35 -17.91 18.57
N VAL A 99 -4.07 -18.15 18.87
CA VAL A 99 -2.97 -17.32 18.35
C VAL A 99 -2.82 -17.53 16.84
N LEU A 100 -2.83 -18.79 16.40
CA LEU A 100 -2.72 -19.14 14.98
C LEU A 100 -3.95 -18.67 14.19
N GLN A 101 -5.15 -18.74 14.78
CA GLN A 101 -6.34 -18.15 14.18
C GLN A 101 -6.17 -16.65 13.90
N ARG A 102 -5.71 -15.88 14.90
CA ARG A 102 -5.47 -14.44 14.72
C ARG A 102 -4.37 -14.15 13.71
N MET A 103 -3.31 -14.96 13.66
CA MET A 103 -2.26 -14.84 12.66
C MET A 103 -2.80 -15.12 11.26
N HIS A 104 -3.58 -16.19 11.09
CA HIS A 104 -4.24 -16.51 9.82
C HIS A 104 -5.15 -15.38 9.37
N GLU A 105 -6.11 -14.93 10.19
CA GLU A 105 -7.04 -13.85 9.83
C GLU A 105 -6.31 -12.57 9.41
N LYS A 106 -5.20 -12.25 10.09
CA LYS A 106 -4.37 -11.09 9.76
C LYS A 106 -3.63 -11.28 8.42
N LEU A 107 -2.95 -12.41 8.23
CA LEU A 107 -2.21 -12.67 7.00
C LEU A 107 -3.16 -12.82 5.80
N ASP A 108 -4.29 -13.50 5.97
CA ASP A 108 -5.30 -13.74 4.94
C ASP A 108 -5.91 -12.42 4.44
N GLY A 109 -6.27 -11.52 5.37
CA GLY A 109 -6.77 -10.20 5.03
C GLY A 109 -5.72 -9.31 4.34
N GLN A 110 -4.43 -9.50 4.63
CA GLN A 110 -3.36 -8.71 4.00
C GLN A 110 -2.88 -9.26 2.66
N MET A 111 -2.87 -10.59 2.48
CA MET A 111 -2.22 -11.23 1.33
C MET A 111 -3.14 -11.46 0.13
N LYS A 112 -4.43 -11.78 0.35
CA LYS A 112 -5.25 -12.38 -0.70
C LYS A 112 -5.41 -11.52 -1.94
N TRP A 113 -5.85 -10.28 -1.79
CA TRP A 113 -6.10 -9.42 -2.97
C TRP A 113 -5.01 -8.38 -3.16
N ASN A 114 -4.39 -7.88 -2.10
CA ASN A 114 -3.46 -6.74 -2.20
C ASN A 114 -2.17 -7.15 -2.86
N THR A 115 -1.61 -8.25 -2.37
CA THR A 115 -0.34 -8.74 -2.87
C THR A 115 -0.51 -9.26 -4.28
N VAL A 116 -1.63 -9.94 -4.58
CA VAL A 116 -1.95 -10.40 -5.94
C VAL A 116 -2.14 -9.22 -6.90
N ILE A 117 -2.93 -8.20 -6.55
CA ILE A 117 -3.14 -7.04 -7.43
C ILE A 117 -1.84 -6.27 -7.63
N ARG A 118 -1.06 -6.03 -6.57
CA ARG A 118 0.25 -5.37 -6.68
C ARG A 118 1.22 -6.16 -7.54
N PHE A 119 1.26 -7.47 -7.37
CA PHE A 119 2.05 -8.36 -8.19
C PHE A 119 1.64 -8.25 -9.65
N ILE A 120 0.35 -8.42 -9.96
CA ILE A 120 -0.16 -8.29 -11.34
C ILE A 120 0.22 -6.93 -11.92
N MET A 121 0.01 -5.82 -11.20
CA MET A 121 0.39 -4.48 -11.68
C MET A 121 1.89 -4.37 -11.97
N GLN A 122 2.75 -4.90 -11.10
CA GLN A 122 4.20 -4.83 -11.27
C GLN A 122 4.67 -5.68 -12.46
N GLN A 123 4.16 -6.91 -12.59
CA GLN A 123 4.52 -7.78 -13.72
C GLN A 123 3.98 -7.26 -15.03
N TYR A 124 2.81 -6.64 -14.98
CA TYR A 124 2.22 -6.00 -16.12
C TYR A 124 3.13 -4.87 -16.64
N SER A 125 3.59 -3.96 -15.78
CA SER A 125 4.55 -2.92 -16.17
C SER A 125 5.86 -3.47 -16.74
N ALA A 126 6.36 -4.60 -16.21
CA ALA A 126 7.53 -5.29 -16.75
C ALA A 126 7.32 -5.82 -18.17
N LEU A 127 6.16 -6.46 -18.38
CA LEU A 127 5.78 -7.02 -19.67
C LEU A 127 5.66 -5.93 -20.74
N ILE A 128 5.08 -4.78 -20.39
CA ILE A 128 4.98 -3.65 -21.31
C ILE A 128 6.34 -3.09 -21.67
N LEU A 129 7.25 -2.94 -20.70
CA LEU A 129 8.60 -2.48 -20.98
C LEU A 129 9.28 -3.41 -22.00
N ALA A 130 9.23 -4.72 -21.76
CA ALA A 130 9.79 -5.71 -22.66
C ALA A 130 9.11 -5.70 -24.05
N ALA A 131 7.77 -5.61 -24.09
CA ALA A 131 7.02 -5.55 -25.34
C ALA A 131 7.36 -4.30 -26.16
N SER A 132 7.43 -3.13 -25.50
CA SER A 132 7.78 -1.86 -26.13
C SER A 132 9.20 -1.89 -26.69
N ILE A 133 10.19 -2.40 -25.94
CA ILE A 133 11.58 -2.54 -26.43
C ILE A 133 11.62 -3.43 -27.68
N ASN A 134 10.99 -4.61 -27.62
CA ASN A 134 10.96 -5.53 -28.76
C ASN A 134 10.24 -4.93 -29.98
N MET A 135 9.18 -4.17 -29.76
CA MET A 135 8.46 -3.50 -30.84
C MET A 135 9.31 -2.44 -31.52
N TYR A 136 10.08 -1.66 -30.75
CA TYR A 136 11.00 -0.68 -31.31
C TYR A 136 12.12 -1.34 -32.13
N GLN A 137 12.76 -2.39 -31.60
CA GLN A 137 13.82 -3.11 -32.32
C GLN A 137 13.33 -3.70 -33.64
N GLU A 138 12.18 -4.35 -33.61
CA GLU A 138 11.60 -4.99 -34.79
C GLU A 138 11.10 -3.95 -35.80
N PHE A 139 10.70 -2.75 -35.37
CA PHE A 139 10.38 -1.63 -36.26
C PHE A 139 11.58 -1.16 -37.08
N ASN A 140 12.78 -1.17 -36.48
CA ASN A 140 14.02 -0.86 -37.18
C ASN A 140 14.58 -2.05 -37.97
N SER A 141 14.09 -3.26 -37.71
CA SER A 141 14.46 -4.44 -38.48
C SER A 141 13.78 -4.45 -39.85
N THR A 142 14.44 -5.00 -40.87
CA THR A 142 13.82 -5.25 -42.18
C THR A 142 12.92 -6.49 -42.18
N ASP A 143 12.75 -7.19 -41.04
CA ASP A 143 11.90 -8.38 -40.95
C ASP A 143 10.44 -7.98 -40.63
N PRO A 144 9.52 -8.03 -41.62
CA PRO A 144 8.13 -7.65 -41.39
C PRO A 144 7.42 -8.61 -40.41
N ASN A 145 7.85 -9.87 -40.29
CA ASN A 145 7.20 -10.83 -39.40
C ASN A 145 7.54 -10.53 -37.93
N GLY A 146 8.79 -10.18 -37.67
CA GLY A 146 9.24 -9.71 -36.37
C GLY A 146 8.45 -8.48 -35.91
N PHE A 147 8.32 -7.48 -36.78
CA PHE A 147 7.55 -6.26 -36.49
C PHE A 147 6.07 -6.52 -36.21
N ILE A 148 5.42 -7.37 -37.01
CA ILE A 148 4.01 -7.72 -36.80
C ILE A 148 3.85 -8.44 -35.45
N SER A 149 4.74 -9.39 -35.13
CA SER A 149 4.65 -10.16 -33.88
C SER A 149 4.84 -9.29 -32.63
N SER A 150 5.81 -8.39 -32.62
CA SER A 150 6.08 -7.47 -31.51
C SER A 150 4.99 -6.40 -31.38
N SER A 151 4.47 -5.89 -32.50
CA SER A 151 3.32 -5.00 -32.53
C SER A 151 2.07 -5.67 -31.94
N ILE A 152 1.78 -6.93 -32.31
CA ILE A 152 0.66 -7.69 -31.73
C ILE A 152 0.85 -7.85 -30.22
N ILE A 153 2.05 -8.21 -29.74
CA ILE A 153 2.33 -8.37 -28.31
C ILE A 153 2.18 -7.04 -27.56
N SER A 154 2.66 -5.94 -28.13
CA SER A 154 2.51 -4.60 -27.56
C SER A 154 1.05 -4.17 -27.53
N TRP A 155 0.27 -4.42 -28.58
CA TRP A 155 -1.16 -4.15 -28.61
C TRP A 155 -1.95 -5.02 -27.65
N ILE A 156 -1.64 -6.31 -27.53
CA ILE A 156 -2.27 -7.21 -26.54
C ILE A 156 -1.97 -6.71 -25.13
N SER A 157 -0.71 -6.35 -24.87
CA SER A 157 -0.29 -5.76 -23.60
C SER A 157 -1.13 -4.51 -23.36
N LEU A 158 -1.03 -3.47 -24.21
CA LEU A 158 -1.78 -2.22 -24.08
C LEU A 158 -3.30 -2.43 -23.96
N ALA A 159 -3.89 -3.33 -24.75
CA ALA A 159 -5.32 -3.63 -24.70
C ALA A 159 -5.73 -4.24 -23.36
N SER A 160 -4.85 -4.99 -22.69
CA SER A 160 -5.10 -5.52 -21.35
C SER A 160 -5.12 -4.45 -20.24
N LEU A 161 -4.64 -3.22 -20.51
CA LEU A 161 -4.89 -2.08 -19.61
C LEU A 161 -6.34 -1.70 -19.55
N VAL A 162 -7.05 -1.73 -20.68
CA VAL A 162 -8.43 -1.26 -20.76
C VAL A 162 -9.32 -1.98 -19.74
N PRO A 163 -9.34 -3.32 -19.63
CA PRO A 163 -10.12 -3.99 -18.59
C PRO A 163 -9.59 -3.69 -17.18
N ILE A 164 -8.27 -3.55 -16.96
CA ILE A 164 -7.73 -3.14 -15.64
C ILE A 164 -8.26 -1.76 -15.25
N PHE A 165 -8.20 -0.79 -16.16
CA PHE A 165 -8.71 0.57 -15.97
C PHE A 165 -10.23 0.59 -15.79
N VAL A 166 -10.98 -0.18 -16.58
CA VAL A 166 -12.45 -0.26 -16.48
C VAL A 166 -12.86 -0.90 -15.15
N VAL A 167 -12.21 -1.99 -14.74
CA VAL A 167 -12.44 -2.64 -13.44
C VAL A 167 -12.08 -1.68 -12.32
N PHE A 168 -10.94 -1.00 -12.41
CA PHE A 168 -10.51 -0.03 -11.41
C PHE A 168 -11.46 1.16 -11.31
N ALA A 169 -11.88 1.74 -12.44
CA ALA A 169 -12.85 2.83 -12.49
C ALA A 169 -14.23 2.40 -11.97
N ARG A 170 -14.66 1.16 -12.24
CA ARG A 170 -15.89 0.59 -11.66
C ARG A 170 -15.79 0.39 -10.16
N ILE A 171 -14.66 -0.13 -9.67
CA ILE A 171 -14.38 -0.29 -8.23
C ILE A 171 -14.43 1.08 -7.53
N LEU A 172 -13.82 2.11 -8.13
CA LEU A 172 -13.82 3.46 -7.58
C LEU A 172 -15.21 4.11 -7.56
N ARG A 173 -16.09 3.77 -8.50
CA ARG A 173 -17.47 4.30 -8.55
C ARG A 173 -18.43 3.58 -7.60
N GLN A 174 -18.22 2.30 -7.33
CA GLN A 174 -19.14 1.50 -6.51
C GLN A 174 -18.66 1.43 -5.05
N ASN A 175 -19.27 2.27 -4.18
CA ASN A 175 -19.04 2.27 -2.73
C ASN A 175 -19.02 0.87 -2.07
N PRO A 176 -19.91 -0.11 -2.39
CA PRO A 176 -19.88 -1.40 -1.69
C PRO A 176 -18.69 -2.30 -2.09
N ILE A 177 -18.00 -2.03 -3.21
CA ILE A 177 -16.82 -2.80 -3.62
C ILE A 177 -15.55 -2.26 -2.94
N SER A 178 -15.54 -1.01 -2.45
CA SER A 178 -14.38 -0.47 -1.74
C SER A 178 -14.07 -1.26 -0.46
N ASP A 179 -15.04 -1.93 0.15
CA ASP A 179 -14.79 -2.76 1.34
C ASP A 179 -13.99 -4.03 1.00
N ARG A 180 -14.18 -4.60 -0.20
CA ARG A 180 -13.47 -5.80 -0.67
C ARG A 180 -12.14 -5.48 -1.34
N CYS A 181 -12.08 -4.33 -2.02
CA CYS A 181 -10.89 -3.81 -2.68
C CYS A 181 -10.29 -2.63 -1.91
N SER A 182 -10.40 -2.65 -0.57
CA SER A 182 -10.01 -1.56 0.33
C SER A 182 -8.57 -1.12 0.20
N THR A 183 -7.80 -1.87 -0.57
CA THR A 183 -6.35 -1.94 -0.62
C THR A 183 -5.80 -1.31 -1.87
N LEU A 184 -6.65 -1.18 -2.90
CA LEU A 184 -6.47 -0.20 -3.96
C LEU A 184 -6.68 1.22 -3.42
N THR A 185 -7.55 1.38 -2.42
CA THR A 185 -7.86 2.66 -1.78
C THR A 185 -7.15 2.89 -0.44
N GLU A 186 -6.44 1.90 0.11
CA GLU A 186 -5.87 1.95 1.46
C GLU A 186 -4.77 3.02 1.49
N GLY A 187 -4.88 3.93 2.46
CA GLY A 187 -3.96 5.05 2.62
C GLY A 187 -4.15 6.18 1.61
N LEU A 188 -5.07 6.07 0.64
CA LEU A 188 -5.38 7.18 -0.28
C LEU A 188 -6.26 8.23 0.40
N ASN A 189 -5.93 9.50 0.19
CA ASN A 189 -6.78 10.60 0.61
C ASN A 189 -7.98 10.73 -0.34
N THR A 190 -9.12 10.17 0.04
CA THR A 190 -10.34 10.19 -0.79
C THR A 190 -11.06 11.55 -0.77
N SER A 191 -10.57 12.52 0.02
CA SER A 191 -11.18 13.86 0.06
C SER A 191 -10.92 14.67 -1.20
N ASN A 192 -9.80 14.44 -1.89
CA ASN A 192 -9.41 15.16 -3.10
C ASN A 192 -9.49 14.25 -4.34
N TRP A 193 -9.66 14.86 -5.51
CA TRP A 193 -9.74 14.12 -6.77
C TRP A 193 -8.43 13.41 -7.12
N VAL A 194 -7.29 14.04 -6.84
CA VAL A 194 -5.95 13.49 -7.11
C VAL A 194 -5.69 12.22 -6.29
N GLY A 195 -6.01 12.22 -5.00
CA GLY A 195 -5.85 11.05 -4.14
C GLY A 195 -6.71 9.87 -4.58
N LYS A 196 -7.96 10.12 -5.03
CA LYS A 196 -8.82 9.06 -5.62
C LYS A 196 -8.18 8.39 -6.85
N HIS A 197 -7.53 9.18 -7.70
CA HIS A 197 -6.94 8.69 -8.95
C HIS A 197 -5.43 8.44 -8.85
N TRP A 198 -4.84 8.50 -7.66
CA TRP A 198 -3.39 8.46 -7.48
C TRP A 198 -2.74 7.19 -8.04
N LYS A 199 -3.37 6.03 -7.85
CA LYS A 199 -2.87 4.75 -8.38
C LYS A 199 -2.90 4.72 -9.92
N ILE A 200 -3.91 5.36 -10.52
CA ILE A 200 -4.00 5.52 -11.96
C ILE A 200 -2.91 6.46 -12.45
N ALA A 201 -2.73 7.61 -11.80
CA ALA A 201 -1.68 8.57 -12.15
C ALA A 201 -0.29 7.91 -12.09
N PHE A 202 -0.06 7.06 -11.08
CA PHE A 202 1.18 6.29 -10.96
C PHE A 202 1.37 5.29 -12.10
N LEU A 203 0.32 4.55 -12.50
CA LEU A 203 0.37 3.68 -13.68
C LEU A 203 0.67 4.49 -14.94
N VAL A 204 -0.11 5.53 -15.23
CA VAL A 204 0.05 6.39 -16.41
C VAL A 204 1.47 6.95 -16.48
N ARG A 205 2.04 7.35 -15.33
CA ARG A 205 3.42 7.80 -15.23
C ARG A 205 4.44 6.70 -15.56
N GLN A 206 4.21 5.45 -15.15
CA GLN A 206 5.07 4.34 -15.58
C GLN A 206 4.98 4.12 -17.09
N PHE A 207 3.78 4.17 -17.67
CA PHE A 207 3.58 4.09 -19.11
C PHE A 207 4.30 5.20 -19.86
N SER A 208 4.14 6.45 -19.42
CA SER A 208 4.79 7.58 -20.06
C SER A 208 6.31 7.46 -20.01
N MET A 209 6.87 7.01 -18.87
CA MET A 209 8.32 6.77 -18.77
C MET A 209 8.79 5.68 -19.74
N ILE A 210 8.09 4.54 -19.83
CA ILE A 210 8.44 3.46 -20.77
C ILE A 210 8.35 3.97 -22.22
N SER A 211 7.26 4.67 -22.57
CA SER A 211 7.08 5.22 -23.90
C SER A 211 8.16 6.23 -24.25
N ILE A 212 8.54 7.12 -23.33
CA ILE A 212 9.64 8.06 -23.55
C ILE A 212 10.95 7.30 -23.77
N LEU A 213 11.26 6.32 -22.91
CA LEU A 213 12.49 5.53 -23.01
C LEU A 213 12.61 4.80 -24.35
N VAL A 214 11.51 4.24 -24.84
CA VAL A 214 11.52 3.41 -26.05
C VAL A 214 11.40 4.26 -27.32
N PHE A 215 10.43 5.17 -27.39
CA PHE A 215 10.13 5.88 -28.64
C PHE A 215 10.98 7.13 -28.89
N LEU A 216 11.60 7.70 -27.84
CA LEU A 216 12.54 8.81 -28.00
C LEU A 216 13.99 8.29 -27.98
N ARG A 217 14.20 7.01 -28.30
CA ARG A 217 15.51 6.39 -28.41
C ARG A 217 16.44 7.24 -29.28
N ASP A 218 16.00 7.58 -30.49
CA ASP A 218 16.80 8.33 -31.48
C ASP A 218 17.05 9.81 -31.11
N HIS A 219 16.49 10.27 -29.98
CA HIS A 219 16.57 11.66 -29.53
C HIS A 219 16.92 11.71 -28.04
N PRO A 220 18.16 11.37 -27.64
CA PRO A 220 18.55 11.22 -26.23
C PRO A 220 18.30 12.50 -25.41
N SER A 221 18.56 13.69 -25.98
CA SER A 221 18.26 14.95 -25.30
C SER A 221 16.76 15.16 -25.05
N LEU A 222 15.91 14.83 -26.01
CA LEU A 222 14.46 14.96 -25.88
C LEU A 222 13.90 13.92 -24.90
N GLN A 223 14.42 12.68 -24.95
CA GLN A 223 14.11 11.61 -24.03
C GLN A 223 14.32 12.08 -22.59
N LEU A 224 15.46 12.71 -22.36
CA LEU A 224 15.89 13.19 -21.07
C LEU A 224 15.04 14.34 -20.52
N VAL A 225 14.83 15.38 -21.32
CA VAL A 225 13.99 16.53 -20.96
C VAL A 225 12.56 16.06 -20.65
N SER A 226 12.04 15.12 -21.44
CA SER A 226 10.72 14.54 -21.24
C SER A 226 10.62 13.75 -19.94
N LEU A 227 11.62 12.93 -19.61
CA LEU A 227 11.68 12.17 -18.35
C LEU A 227 11.73 13.09 -17.14
N HIS A 228 12.62 14.09 -17.14
CA HIS A 228 12.73 15.05 -16.03
C HIS A 228 11.46 15.87 -15.87
N THR A 229 10.87 16.33 -16.97
CA THR A 229 9.61 17.10 -16.94
C THR A 229 8.46 16.26 -16.39
N SER A 230 8.31 15.02 -16.85
CA SER A 230 7.33 14.07 -16.33
C SER A 230 7.53 13.82 -14.83
N GLN A 231 8.78 13.78 -14.39
CA GLN A 231 9.13 13.50 -13.00
C GLN A 231 8.87 14.70 -12.07
N LEU A 232 9.25 15.90 -12.49
CA LEU A 232 8.95 17.15 -11.79
C LEU A 232 7.45 17.35 -11.66
N PHE A 233 6.69 17.09 -12.73
CA PHE A 233 5.23 17.16 -12.69
C PHE A 233 4.63 16.26 -11.61
N LEU A 234 5.11 15.02 -11.47
CA LEU A 234 4.60 14.13 -10.42
C LEU A 234 5.00 14.60 -9.02
N GLN A 235 6.24 15.07 -8.84
CA GLN A 235 6.69 15.63 -7.55
C GLN A 235 5.82 16.83 -7.15
N SER A 236 5.51 17.72 -8.09
CA SER A 236 4.58 18.83 -7.88
C SER A 236 3.18 18.33 -7.49
N LEU A 237 2.66 17.28 -8.14
CA LEU A 237 1.37 16.69 -7.76
C LEU A 237 1.37 16.15 -6.32
N ILE A 238 2.45 15.50 -5.88
CA ILE A 238 2.57 14.98 -4.51
C ILE A 238 2.59 16.14 -3.51
N LEU A 239 3.43 17.16 -3.77
CA LEU A 239 3.60 18.32 -2.90
C LEU A 239 2.31 19.13 -2.74
N LEU A 240 1.61 19.39 -3.85
CA LEU A 240 0.42 20.24 -3.87
C LEU A 240 -0.80 19.52 -3.29
N TYR A 241 -0.99 18.24 -3.61
CA TYR A 241 -2.25 17.55 -3.31
C TYR A 241 -2.16 16.57 -2.15
N ASN A 242 -0.99 16.13 -1.70
CA ASN A 242 -0.84 15.15 -0.62
C ASN A 242 -1.79 13.95 -0.80
N PRO A 243 -1.56 13.12 -1.84
CA PRO A 243 -2.52 12.10 -2.27
C PRO A 243 -2.75 10.97 -1.24
N LEU A 244 -1.93 10.87 -0.20
CA LEU A 244 -2.03 9.87 0.86
C LEU A 244 -2.58 10.49 2.15
N GLN A 245 -3.27 9.68 2.97
CA GLN A 245 -3.87 10.14 4.24
C GLN A 245 -2.81 10.52 5.27
N ASN A 246 -1.71 9.78 5.31
CA ASN A 246 -0.66 9.99 6.29
C ASN A 246 0.44 10.92 5.74
N ASN A 247 0.77 11.98 6.47
CA ASN A 247 1.86 12.90 6.11
C ASN A 247 3.22 12.18 5.94
N LEU A 248 3.51 11.19 6.79
CA LEU A 248 4.72 10.37 6.65
C LEU A 248 4.72 9.59 5.33
N GLU A 249 3.57 9.07 4.90
CA GLU A 249 3.46 8.34 3.64
C GLU A 249 3.65 9.26 2.43
N ASN A 250 3.08 10.48 2.46
CA ASN A 250 3.32 11.49 1.43
C ASN A 250 4.81 11.87 1.35
N ARG A 251 5.46 12.11 2.50
CA ARG A 251 6.91 12.41 2.54
C ARG A 251 7.76 11.27 1.98
N MET A 252 7.42 10.02 2.31
CA MET A 252 8.09 8.85 1.77
C MET A 252 7.83 8.67 0.26
N CYS A 253 6.62 8.98 -0.19
CA CYS A 253 6.28 8.98 -1.61
C CYS A 253 7.14 10.02 -2.35
N LEU A 254 7.20 11.24 -1.85
CA LEU A 254 8.03 12.31 -2.40
C LEU A 254 9.51 11.92 -2.38
N PHE A 255 10.02 11.38 -1.28
CA PHE A 255 11.40 10.89 -1.19
C PHE A 255 11.70 9.87 -2.29
N ASN A 256 10.85 8.85 -2.46
CA ASN A 256 11.03 7.85 -3.52
C ASN A 256 11.04 8.51 -4.91
N GLU A 257 10.21 9.53 -5.13
CA GLU A 257 10.23 10.28 -6.39
C GLU A 257 11.49 11.13 -6.57
N CYS A 258 12.03 11.73 -5.51
CA CYS A 258 13.32 12.40 -5.59
C CYS A 258 14.44 11.40 -5.92
N MET A 259 14.40 10.20 -5.34
CA MET A 259 15.38 9.15 -5.66
C MET A 259 15.30 8.73 -7.13
N VAL A 260 14.08 8.62 -7.71
CA VAL A 260 13.93 8.36 -9.15
C VAL A 260 14.52 9.48 -10.01
N SER A 261 14.28 10.75 -9.68
CA SER A 261 14.97 11.87 -10.36
C SER A 261 16.48 11.75 -10.28
N LEU A 262 17.00 11.37 -9.11
CA LEU A 262 18.43 11.24 -8.89
C LEU A 262 19.02 10.07 -9.69
N TYR A 263 18.31 8.93 -9.82
CA TYR A 263 18.71 7.85 -10.71
C TYR A 263 18.74 8.29 -12.17
N LEU A 264 17.71 9.01 -12.63
CA LEU A 264 17.66 9.56 -13.99
C LEU A 264 18.82 10.52 -14.25
N TYR A 265 19.18 11.34 -13.26
CA TYR A 265 20.35 12.22 -13.34
C TYR A 265 21.67 11.44 -13.40
N PHE A 266 21.86 10.41 -12.58
CA PHE A 266 23.09 9.60 -12.67
C PHE A 266 23.21 8.86 -13.99
N LEU A 267 22.10 8.29 -14.49
CA LEU A 267 22.05 7.66 -15.80
C LEU A 267 22.36 8.65 -16.92
N GLN A 268 21.83 9.87 -16.83
CA GLN A 268 22.18 10.96 -17.75
C GLN A 268 23.67 11.26 -17.77
N VAL A 269 24.26 11.46 -16.58
CA VAL A 269 25.68 11.84 -16.47
C VAL A 269 26.56 10.70 -16.96
N LEU A 270 26.18 9.44 -16.69
CA LEU A 270 26.84 8.26 -17.23
C LEU A 270 26.81 8.25 -18.77
N CYS A 271 25.69 8.57 -19.40
CA CYS A 271 25.61 8.66 -20.86
C CYS A 271 26.42 9.81 -21.46
N LEU A 272 26.70 10.87 -20.69
CA LEU A 272 27.40 12.08 -21.17
C LEU A 272 28.91 12.06 -20.90
N LEU A 273 29.39 11.23 -20.00
CA LEU A 273 30.81 11.16 -19.66
C LEU A 273 31.52 10.15 -20.57
N ASN A 274 32.64 10.58 -21.15
CA ASN A 274 33.49 9.72 -21.97
C ASN A 274 34.12 8.57 -21.14
N ASP A 275 34.09 7.36 -21.69
CA ASP A 275 34.59 6.07 -21.17
C ASP A 275 36.06 6.06 -20.73
N GLU A 276 36.88 7.04 -21.11
CA GLU A 276 38.31 7.04 -20.74
C GLU A 276 38.56 7.36 -19.26
N ASP A 277 37.56 7.88 -18.54
CA ASP A 277 37.76 8.36 -17.17
C ASP A 277 37.22 7.39 -16.10
N THR A 278 38.06 7.19 -15.08
CA THR A 278 37.71 6.61 -13.75
C THR A 278 36.40 7.16 -13.12
N SER A 279 35.88 8.27 -13.64
CA SER A 279 34.60 8.90 -13.33
C SER A 279 33.38 7.99 -13.54
N GLY A 280 33.36 7.15 -14.59
CA GLY A 280 32.22 6.27 -14.88
C GLY A 280 31.99 5.24 -13.76
N VAL A 281 33.07 4.62 -13.30
CA VAL A 281 33.05 3.67 -12.17
C VAL A 281 32.57 4.35 -10.88
N ALA A 282 33.07 5.56 -10.59
CA ALA A 282 32.65 6.33 -9.42
C ALA A 282 31.15 6.66 -9.46
N LEU A 283 30.60 6.98 -10.63
CA LEU A 283 29.16 7.21 -10.80
C LEU A 283 28.32 5.94 -10.66
N GLY A 284 28.81 4.81 -11.15
CA GLY A 284 28.20 3.50 -10.90
C GLY A 284 28.08 3.23 -9.39
N TRP A 285 29.14 3.49 -8.62
CA TRP A 285 29.11 3.41 -7.16
C TRP A 285 28.13 4.40 -6.53
N CYS A 286 28.06 5.64 -7.01
CA CYS A 286 27.07 6.62 -6.56
C CYS A 286 25.63 6.14 -6.80
N LEU A 287 25.35 5.57 -7.97
CA LEU A 287 24.05 4.99 -8.32
C LEU A 287 23.70 3.84 -7.36
N LEU A 288 24.64 2.92 -7.12
CA LEU A 288 24.46 1.79 -6.22
C LEU A 288 24.24 2.24 -4.77
N CYS A 289 25.05 3.17 -4.26
CA CYS A 289 24.88 3.74 -2.92
C CYS A 289 23.51 4.42 -2.76
N THR A 290 23.07 5.16 -3.78
CA THR A 290 21.75 5.80 -3.81
C THR A 290 20.64 4.74 -3.80
N LEU A 291 20.81 3.63 -4.51
CA LEU A 291 19.89 2.50 -4.47
C LEU A 291 19.81 1.86 -3.08
N LEU A 292 20.96 1.54 -2.48
CA LEU A 292 21.03 0.97 -1.14
C LEU A 292 20.41 1.89 -0.09
N LEU A 293 20.63 3.20 -0.20
CA LEU A 293 20.01 4.20 0.67
C LEU A 293 18.48 4.18 0.54
N SER A 294 17.95 4.14 -0.69
CA SER A 294 16.50 4.05 -0.93
C SER A 294 15.89 2.79 -0.30
N ILE A 295 16.57 1.64 -0.46
CA ILE A 295 16.15 0.37 0.15
C ILE A 295 16.16 0.49 1.68
N PHE A 296 17.25 1.00 2.26
CA PHE A 296 17.41 1.16 3.70
C PHE A 296 16.33 2.07 4.31
N VAL A 297 16.06 3.22 3.69
CA VAL A 297 15.04 4.17 4.15
C VAL A 297 13.64 3.55 4.08
N ASN A 298 13.32 2.80 3.02
CA ASN A 298 12.04 2.08 2.91
C ASN A 298 11.92 0.94 3.93
N LEU A 299 13.01 0.23 4.22
CA LEU A 299 13.06 -0.80 5.26
C LEU A 299 12.87 -0.18 6.66
N ALA A 300 13.56 0.92 6.95
CA ALA A 300 13.46 1.65 8.21
C ALA A 300 12.04 2.16 8.45
N LYS A 301 11.39 2.74 7.43
CA LYS A 301 9.96 3.11 7.47
C LYS A 301 9.08 1.91 7.83
N THR A 302 9.30 0.78 7.16
CA THR A 302 8.51 -0.44 7.38
C THR A 302 8.68 -0.95 8.81
N PHE A 303 9.92 -1.00 9.30
CA PHE A 303 10.22 -1.35 10.68
C PHE A 303 9.56 -0.40 11.68
N TYR A 304 9.66 0.90 11.46
CA TYR A 304 9.02 1.94 12.27
C TYR A 304 7.49 1.74 12.37
N LEU A 305 6.82 1.49 11.24
CA LEU A 305 5.38 1.21 11.22
C LEU A 305 5.01 -0.07 11.97
N ILE A 306 5.85 -1.12 11.88
CA ILE A 306 5.67 -2.36 12.65
C ILE A 306 5.78 -2.06 14.15
N VAL A 307 6.79 -1.31 14.57
CA VAL A 307 7.02 -0.96 15.97
C VAL A 307 5.86 -0.15 16.53
N ILE A 308 5.41 0.91 15.84
CA ILE A 308 4.24 1.70 16.26
C ILE A 308 3.01 0.82 16.43
N GLU A 309 2.75 -0.06 15.47
CA GLU A 309 1.58 -0.95 15.51
C GLU A 309 1.66 -1.92 16.70
N LEU A 310 2.86 -2.44 17.01
CA LEU A 310 3.08 -3.27 18.18
C LEU A 310 2.86 -2.48 19.48
N MET A 311 3.35 -1.24 19.57
CA MET A 311 3.16 -0.37 20.73
C MET A 311 1.68 -0.02 20.93
N ARG A 312 0.95 0.37 19.88
CA ARG A 312 -0.49 0.65 19.93
C ARG A 312 -1.27 -0.55 20.42
N LYS A 313 -0.92 -1.76 19.97
CA LYS A 313 -1.56 -2.99 20.43
C LYS A 313 -1.29 -3.28 21.90
N ARG A 314 -0.08 -3.04 22.38
CA ARG A 314 0.25 -3.18 23.81
C ARG A 314 -0.51 -2.17 24.65
N ALA A 315 -0.51 -0.89 24.26
CA ALA A 315 -1.26 0.16 24.95
C ALA A 315 -2.77 -0.13 25.00
N GLY A 316 -3.36 -0.61 23.90
CA GLY A 316 -4.76 -1.01 23.85
C GLY A 316 -5.09 -2.16 24.83
N ARG A 317 -4.21 -3.16 24.96
CA ARG A 317 -4.39 -4.24 25.93
C ARG A 317 -4.30 -3.75 27.38
N VAL A 318 -3.35 -2.86 27.68
CA VAL A 318 -3.20 -2.25 29.00
C VAL A 318 -4.45 -1.45 29.37
N LYS A 319 -4.99 -0.67 28.43
CA LYS A 319 -6.24 0.08 28.63
C LYS A 319 -7.43 -0.84 28.93
N ILE A 320 -7.59 -1.93 28.17
CA ILE A 320 -8.66 -2.91 28.41
C ILE A 320 -8.48 -3.59 29.77
N TYR A 321 -7.25 -3.90 30.16
CA TYR A 321 -6.95 -4.50 31.46
C TYR A 321 -7.34 -3.58 32.62
N HIS A 322 -6.97 -2.29 32.58
CA HIS A 322 -7.38 -1.31 33.58
C HIS A 322 -8.90 -1.13 33.63
N GLN A 323 -9.56 -1.02 32.47
CA GLN A 323 -11.03 -0.93 32.43
C GLN A 323 -11.71 -2.15 33.05
N THR A 324 -11.15 -3.35 32.84
CA THR A 324 -11.68 -4.59 33.42
C THR A 324 -11.46 -4.62 34.93
N MET A 325 -10.29 -4.20 35.42
CA MET A 325 -9.99 -4.13 36.86
C MET A 325 -10.86 -3.10 37.58
N ASP A 326 -11.04 -1.91 37.00
CA ASP A 326 -11.92 -0.87 37.56
C ASP A 326 -13.38 -1.33 37.59
N SER A 327 -13.83 -2.06 36.56
CA SER A 327 -15.20 -2.61 36.53
C SER A 327 -15.43 -3.68 37.60
N LYS A 328 -14.42 -4.52 37.87
CA LYS A 328 -14.48 -5.52 38.94
C LYS A 328 -14.48 -4.86 40.31
N ALA A 329 -13.57 -3.91 40.55
CA ALA A 329 -13.51 -3.17 41.81
C ALA A 329 -14.85 -2.48 42.14
N LYS A 330 -15.53 -1.91 41.13
CA LYS A 330 -16.87 -1.32 41.32
C LYS A 330 -17.94 -2.37 41.64
N GLN A 331 -17.90 -3.55 41.01
CA GLN A 331 -18.84 -4.64 41.30
C GLN A 331 -18.65 -5.17 42.72
N ASP A 332 -17.41 -5.29 43.18
CA ASP A 332 -17.10 -5.77 44.53
C ASP A 332 -17.60 -4.78 45.60
N VAL A 333 -17.33 -3.47 45.43
CA VAL A 333 -17.87 -2.43 46.34
C VAL A 333 -19.41 -2.42 46.36
N THR A 334 -20.06 -2.62 45.22
CA THR A 334 -21.53 -2.64 45.16
C THR A 334 -22.10 -3.88 45.87
N ARG A 335 -21.43 -5.03 45.75
CA ARG A 335 -21.84 -6.26 46.45
C ARG A 335 -21.75 -6.10 47.97
N ASP A 336 -20.66 -5.55 48.47
CA ASP A 336 -20.45 -5.37 49.91
C ASP A 336 -21.48 -4.40 50.51
N CYS A 337 -21.83 -3.31 49.81
CA CYS A 337 -22.91 -2.42 50.25
C CYS A 337 -24.29 -3.11 50.27
N SER A 338 -24.60 -3.94 49.27
CA SER A 338 -25.89 -4.64 49.19
C SER A 338 -26.06 -5.77 50.22
N GLN A 339 -24.98 -6.30 50.78
CA GLN A 339 -25.04 -7.30 51.86
C GLN A 339 -25.20 -6.65 53.26
N GLY A 340 -24.95 -5.34 53.38
CA GLY A 340 -25.10 -4.58 54.62
C GLY A 340 -26.50 -3.98 54.85
N GLU A 341 -27.38 -3.97 53.84
CA GLU A 341 -28.79 -3.67 54.03
C GLU A 341 -29.45 -4.85 54.77
N ILE A 342 -29.48 -4.72 56.10
CA ILE A 342 -30.32 -5.49 57.01
C ILE A 342 -31.69 -5.62 56.35
N GLN A 343 -32.10 -6.87 56.08
CA GLN A 343 -33.47 -7.19 55.70
C GLN A 343 -34.39 -6.60 56.78
N VAL A 344 -34.93 -5.40 56.55
CA VAL A 344 -36.08 -4.92 57.28
C VAL A 344 -37.18 -5.92 56.93
N PRO A 345 -37.74 -6.64 57.92
CA PRO A 345 -38.76 -7.63 57.65
C PRO A 345 -39.89 -6.95 56.88
N GLN A 346 -40.11 -7.39 55.64
CA GLN A 346 -41.30 -7.01 54.90
C GLN A 346 -42.50 -7.53 55.71
N ALA A 347 -43.11 -6.60 56.46
CA ALA A 347 -44.40 -6.82 57.05
C ALA A 347 -45.33 -7.28 55.93
N SER A 348 -45.90 -8.45 56.12
CA SER A 348 -46.90 -9.09 55.29
C SER A 348 -48.08 -8.14 55.06
N MET A 349 -48.04 -7.39 53.97
CA MET A 349 -49.18 -6.65 53.48
C MET A 349 -49.99 -7.60 52.61
N SER A 350 -50.95 -8.21 53.29
CA SER A 350 -52.17 -8.87 52.82
C SER A 350 -52.44 -8.82 51.32
N GLU A 351 -52.67 -10.01 50.78
CA GLU A 351 -53.59 -10.29 49.68
C GLU A 351 -54.79 -9.34 49.71
N ILE A 352 -54.87 -8.46 48.71
CA ILE A 352 -56.15 -7.92 48.25
C ILE A 352 -56.19 -8.13 46.74
N ASP A 353 -57.18 -8.93 46.37
CA ASP A 353 -57.74 -9.21 45.06
C ASP A 353 -57.47 -8.17 43.96
N ALA A 354 -56.92 -8.66 42.85
CA ALA A 354 -57.07 -8.03 41.54
C ALA A 354 -57.60 -9.07 40.56
N GLN A 355 -58.90 -9.32 40.68
CA GLN A 355 -59.72 -9.90 39.64
C GLN A 355 -59.69 -9.03 38.37
N GLN A 356 -59.68 -9.72 37.23
CA GLN A 356 -60.20 -9.30 35.92
C GLN A 356 -59.52 -8.10 35.23
N ALA A 357 -58.54 -8.45 34.38
CA ALA A 357 -58.19 -7.62 33.23
C ALA A 357 -59.27 -7.75 32.14
N PRO A 358 -59.97 -6.67 31.75
CA PRO A 358 -60.82 -6.69 30.55
C PRO A 358 -59.94 -6.60 29.31
N LYS A 359 -60.23 -7.46 28.33
CA LYS A 359 -59.71 -7.39 26.96
C LYS A 359 -60.00 -6.00 26.38
N GLN A 360 -58.99 -5.13 26.31
CA GLN A 360 -59.10 -3.87 25.60
C GLN A 360 -59.12 -4.15 24.08
N GLY A 361 -60.23 -3.80 23.47
CA GLY A 361 -60.37 -3.72 22.03
C GLY A 361 -59.39 -2.72 21.42
N ILE A 362 -58.90 -3.05 20.24
CA ILE A 362 -58.05 -2.22 19.40
C ILE A 362 -58.87 -0.99 18.96
N ILE A 363 -58.81 0.09 19.74
CA ILE A 363 -59.28 1.41 19.30
C ILE A 363 -58.14 2.00 18.48
N ARG A 364 -58.38 2.17 17.17
CA ARG A 364 -57.48 2.91 16.29
C ARG A 364 -57.48 4.38 16.74
N PRO A 365 -56.33 4.97 17.11
CA PRO A 365 -56.28 6.37 17.51
C PRO A 365 -56.64 7.26 16.32
N ASN A 366 -57.45 8.27 16.60
CA ASN A 366 -57.86 9.30 15.67
C ASN A 366 -56.62 10.11 15.24
N ILE A 367 -56.49 10.40 13.95
CA ILE A 367 -55.26 10.92 13.31
C ILE A 367 -54.77 12.26 13.90
N LYS A 368 -55.61 12.98 14.66
CA LYS A 368 -55.25 14.24 15.31
C LYS A 368 -54.37 14.11 16.57
N GLU A 369 -54.46 13.02 17.34
CA GLU A 369 -53.65 12.83 18.56
C GLU A 369 -52.23 12.29 18.27
N ARG A 370 -51.99 11.79 17.04
CA ARG A 370 -50.68 11.25 16.63
C ARG A 370 -49.60 12.34 16.48
N GLY A 371 -50.01 13.58 16.18
CA GLY A 371 -49.11 14.72 16.08
C GLY A 371 -48.58 15.21 17.43
N GLU A 372 -49.41 15.20 18.48
CA GLU A 372 -49.01 15.64 19.83
C GLU A 372 -48.12 14.61 20.54
N LEU A 373 -48.35 13.31 20.29
CA LEU A 373 -47.45 12.25 20.77
C LEU A 373 -46.09 12.25 20.06
N GLN A 374 -46.02 12.62 18.76
CA GLN A 374 -44.74 12.79 18.07
C GLN A 374 -43.96 14.02 18.56
N ALA A 375 -44.64 15.14 18.84
CA ALA A 375 -43.98 16.33 19.39
C ALA A 375 -43.41 16.10 20.81
N ARG A 376 -44.09 15.29 21.64
CA ARG A 376 -43.59 14.91 22.96
C ARG A 376 -42.39 13.96 22.89
N ASP A 377 -42.35 13.09 21.89
CA ASP A 377 -41.27 12.12 21.70
C ASP A 377 -40.03 12.77 21.07
N GLU A 378 -40.19 13.82 20.26
CA GLU A 378 -39.08 14.63 19.74
C GLU A 378 -38.40 15.47 20.83
N GLY A 379 -39.16 16.09 21.74
CA GLY A 379 -38.58 16.80 22.89
C GLY A 379 -37.82 15.87 23.87
N SER A 380 -38.27 14.61 23.99
CA SER A 380 -37.55 13.58 24.75
C SER A 380 -36.22 13.18 24.09
N LYS A 381 -36.20 13.03 22.77
CA LYS A 381 -34.98 12.72 22.01
C LYS A 381 -33.97 13.86 22.03
N GLU A 382 -34.42 15.10 21.97
CA GLU A 382 -33.55 16.28 22.04
C GLU A 382 -32.89 16.39 23.43
N ASN A 383 -33.65 16.20 24.51
CA ASN A 383 -33.11 16.15 25.86
C ASN A 383 -32.12 14.99 26.08
N GLN A 384 -32.38 13.82 25.48
CA GLN A 384 -31.44 12.70 25.50
C GLN A 384 -30.15 13.03 24.74
N LEU A 385 -30.25 13.70 23.58
CA LEU A 385 -29.10 14.10 22.77
C LEU A 385 -28.22 15.11 23.53
N VAL A 386 -28.83 16.10 24.18
CA VAL A 386 -28.13 17.10 25.00
C VAL A 386 -27.42 16.43 26.17
N MET A 387 -28.07 15.52 26.90
CA MET A 387 -27.41 14.76 27.97
C MET A 387 -26.24 13.91 27.45
N LEU A 388 -26.36 13.32 26.26
CA LEU A 388 -25.31 12.50 25.66
C LEU A 388 -24.10 13.36 25.24
N GLN A 389 -24.34 14.54 24.68
CA GLN A 389 -23.31 15.53 24.37
C GLN A 389 -22.60 16.01 25.65
N GLN A 390 -23.35 16.29 26.71
CA GLN A 390 -22.79 16.73 27.99
C GLN A 390 -21.92 15.64 28.64
N ARG A 391 -22.36 14.37 28.60
CA ARG A 391 -21.56 13.22 29.06
C ARG A 391 -20.28 13.03 28.24
N LEU A 392 -20.35 13.19 26.92
CA LEU A 392 -19.18 13.12 26.05
C LEU A 392 -18.17 14.25 26.34
N GLN A 393 -18.66 15.45 26.64
CA GLN A 393 -17.82 16.59 26.98
C GLN A 393 -17.11 16.39 28.33
N ILE A 394 -17.81 15.90 29.35
CA ILE A 394 -17.21 15.53 30.64
C ILE A 394 -16.16 14.43 30.45
N SER A 395 -16.45 13.40 29.65
CA SER A 395 -15.50 12.31 29.37
C SER A 395 -14.23 12.81 28.67
N ARG A 396 -14.35 13.72 27.69
CA ARG A 396 -13.21 14.35 27.02
C ARG A 396 -12.37 15.19 27.97
N ASN A 397 -12.99 15.95 28.86
CA ASN A 397 -12.28 16.76 29.85
C ASN A 397 -11.51 15.89 30.85
N ASN A 398 -12.12 14.80 31.33
CA ASN A 398 -11.46 13.85 32.22
C ASN A 398 -10.27 13.16 31.52
N GLN A 399 -10.39 12.79 30.24
CA GLN A 399 -9.26 12.25 29.48
C GLN A 399 -8.13 13.27 29.30
N LYS A 400 -8.44 14.54 29.01
CA LYS A 400 -7.41 15.59 28.91
C LYS A 400 -6.65 15.78 30.22
N GLN A 401 -7.36 15.80 31.36
CA GLN A 401 -6.72 15.92 32.67
C GLN A 401 -5.82 14.72 33.00
N LEU A 402 -6.24 13.50 32.64
CA LEU A 402 -5.43 12.28 32.84
C LEU A 402 -4.15 12.33 32.00
N LEU A 403 -4.26 12.75 30.74
CA LEU A 403 -3.13 12.87 29.82
C LEU A 403 -2.15 13.97 30.28
N GLN A 404 -2.66 15.09 30.79
CA GLN A 404 -1.84 16.14 31.41
C GLN A 404 -1.09 15.64 32.66
N LYS A 405 -1.76 14.87 33.53
CA LYS A 405 -1.12 14.26 34.71
C LYS A 405 -0.04 13.25 34.31
N GLU A 406 -0.23 12.50 33.24
CA GLU A 406 0.73 11.51 32.75
C GLU A 406 1.94 12.18 32.10
N ILE A 407 1.74 13.25 31.32
CA ILE A 407 2.82 14.09 30.81
C ILE A 407 3.63 14.72 31.96
N ALA A 408 2.96 15.27 32.98
CA ALA A 408 3.61 15.87 34.14
C ALA A 408 4.38 14.87 35.04
N ARG A 409 4.16 13.56 34.88
CA ARG A 409 4.97 12.52 35.55
C ARG A 409 6.18 12.08 34.74
N LEU A 410 6.16 12.31 33.43
CA LEU A 410 7.23 11.90 32.50
C LEU A 410 8.28 13.01 32.29
N VAL A 411 7.89 14.27 32.55
CA VAL A 411 8.80 15.43 32.72
C VAL A 411 9.28 15.44 34.16
#